data_AF-A0A7X0U3K8-F1
#
_entry.id   AF-A0A7X0U3K8-F1
#
_cell.length_a   1.000
_cell.length_b   1.000
_cell.length_c   1.000
_cell.angle_alpha   90.00
_cell.angle_beta   90.00
_cell.angle_gamma   90.00
#
_symmetry.space_group_name_H-M   'P 1'
#
loop_
_entity.id
_entity.type
_entity.pdbx_description
1 polymer ?
#
loop_
_entity_poly.entity_id
_entity_poly.type
_entity_poly.pdbx_seq_one_letter_code
_entity_poly.pdbx_strand_id
1 'polypeptide(L)'
;MNEPLIDPATAGDQTRCRPEALHDVASRLSTDLLPQLEGLHHRMADLPHGAAGTWDLALQYADTVGRARQATGESVRFVAEQVQRVIDDLVATANSVRDADQRAAGGAPRGA
;
A
#
# COMPACT_ATOMS: atom_id res chain seq x y z
N MET A 1 13.46 0.00 12.03
CA MET A 1 13.50 1.39 11.53
C MET A 1 12.50 1.47 10.40
N ASN A 2 11.42 2.24 10.61
CA ASN A 2 10.46 2.56 9.55
C ASN A 2 11.04 3.77 8.80
N GLU A 3 11.55 3.54 7.60
CA GLU A 3 11.90 4.65 6.72
C GLU A 3 10.57 5.23 6.20
N PRO A 4 10.28 6.52 6.46
CA PRO A 4 9.02 7.11 6.01
C PRO A 4 9.01 7.15 4.48
N LEU A 5 7.90 6.68 3.88
CA LEU A 5 7.72 6.61 2.41
C LEU A 5 7.85 8.00 1.75
N ILE A 6 7.63 9.07 2.51
CA ILE A 6 7.86 10.45 2.14
C ILE A 6 8.59 11.13 3.31
N ASP A 7 9.81 11.61 3.04
CA ASP A 7 10.57 12.41 3.99
C ASP A 7 9.92 13.80 4.14
N PRO A 8 9.45 14.19 5.34
CA PRO A 8 8.80 15.49 5.57
C PRO A 8 9.73 16.68 5.27
N ALA A 9 11.05 16.52 5.34
CA ALA A 9 12.01 17.56 4.97
C ALA A 9 11.97 17.87 3.45
N THR A 10 11.43 16.95 2.65
CA THR A 10 11.30 17.07 1.19
C THR A 10 9.86 17.25 0.72
N ALA A 11 8.89 17.36 1.64
CA ALA A 11 7.47 17.50 1.29
C ALA A 11 7.16 18.79 0.49
N GLY A 12 8.05 19.79 0.54
CA GLY A 12 7.97 21.02 -0.27
C GLY A 12 8.70 20.95 -1.62
N ASP A 13 9.33 19.82 -1.96
CA ASP A 13 10.14 19.68 -3.16
C ASP A 13 9.25 19.40 -4.38
N GLN A 14 8.98 20.44 -5.19
CA GLN A 14 8.09 20.36 -6.36
C GLN A 14 8.53 19.30 -7.39
N THR A 15 9.80 18.88 -7.38
CA THR A 15 10.33 17.79 -8.19
C THR A 15 9.71 16.43 -7.87
N ARG A 16 9.25 16.18 -6.63
CA ARG A 16 8.55 14.94 -6.23
C ARG A 16 7.04 14.96 -6.51
N CYS A 17 6.46 16.14 -6.75
CA CYS A 17 5.06 16.29 -7.16
C CYS A 17 4.86 16.23 -8.68
N ARG A 18 5.90 15.91 -9.46
CA ARG A 18 5.76 15.70 -10.90
C ARG A 18 4.82 14.51 -11.17
N PRO A 19 3.89 14.61 -12.13
CA PRO A 19 2.98 13.53 -12.48
C PRO A 19 3.67 12.18 -12.71
N GLU A 20 4.86 12.21 -13.32
CA GLU A 20 5.66 11.03 -13.63
C GLU A 20 6.24 10.38 -12.38
N ALA A 21 6.68 11.17 -11.40
CA ALA A 21 7.20 10.65 -10.13
C ALA A 21 6.09 10.01 -9.30
N LEU A 22 4.89 10.61 -9.29
CA LEU A 22 3.71 10.06 -8.61
C LEU A 22 3.26 8.74 -9.27
N HIS A 23 3.29 8.65 -10.60
CA HIS A 23 3.03 7.40 -11.31
C HIS A 23 4.09 6.32 -11.05
N ASP A 24 5.38 6.68 -10.96
CA ASP A 24 6.44 5.72 -10.65
C ASP A 24 6.25 5.12 -9.24
N VAL A 25 5.93 5.95 -8.25
CA VAL A 25 5.61 5.47 -6.89
C VAL A 25 4.37 4.56 -6.89
N ALA A 26 3.29 4.97 -7.56
CA ALA A 26 2.09 4.15 -7.70
C ALA A 26 2.39 2.80 -8.37
N SER A 27 3.24 2.78 -9.40
CA SER A 27 3.66 1.57 -10.10
C SER A 27 4.49 0.64 -9.22
N ARG A 28 5.41 1.18 -8.41
CA ARG A 28 6.20 0.37 -7.47
C ARG A 28 5.31 -0.26 -6.40
N LEU A 29 4.37 0.51 -5.85
CA LEU A 29 3.42 -0.01 -4.86
C LEU A 29 2.55 -1.13 -5.44
N SER A 30 2.09 -0.99 -6.68
CA SER A 30 1.26 -2.01 -7.34
C SER A 30 2.04 -3.25 -7.78
N THR A 31 3.30 -3.10 -8.18
CA THR A 31 4.11 -4.21 -8.73
C THR A 31 4.84 -4.98 -7.64
N ASP A 32 5.27 -4.30 -6.57
CA ASP A 32 6.10 -4.91 -5.54
C ASP A 32 5.30 -5.20 -4.26
N LEU A 33 4.64 -4.18 -3.69
CA LEU A 33 4.09 -4.28 -2.33
C LEU A 33 2.74 -5.02 -2.29
N LEU A 34 1.82 -4.70 -3.19
CA LEU A 34 0.50 -5.34 -3.25
C LEU A 34 0.58 -6.86 -3.42
N PRO A 35 1.35 -7.39 -4.39
CA PRO A 35 1.47 -8.82 -4.59
C PRO A 35 2.09 -9.54 -3.39
N GLN A 36 3.01 -8.87 -2.66
CA GLN A 36 3.59 -9.43 -1.44
C GLN A 36 2.56 -9.52 -0.30
N LEU A 37 1.70 -8.51 -0.14
CA LEU A 37 0.63 -8.51 0.85
C LEU A 37 -0.43 -9.57 0.53
N GLU A 38 -0.83 -9.70 -0.74
CA GLU A 38 -1.75 -10.74 -1.20
C GLU A 38 -1.18 -12.15 -1.01
N GLY A 39 0.11 -12.33 -1.34
CA GLY A 39 0.82 -13.59 -1.14
C GLY A 39 1.02 -13.93 0.34
N LEU A 40 1.15 -12.93 1.22
CA LEU A 40 1.21 -13.13 2.66
C LEU A 40 -0.17 -13.51 3.22
N HIS A 41 -1.24 -12.88 2.72
CA HIS A 41 -2.62 -13.24 3.05
C HIS A 41 -2.94 -14.70 2.67
N HIS A 42 -2.59 -15.13 1.44
CA HIS A 42 -2.77 -16.51 1.00
C HIS A 42 -1.97 -17.51 1.83
N ARG A 43 -0.68 -17.24 2.07
CA ARG A 43 0.15 -18.12 2.92
C ARG A 43 -0.39 -18.26 4.33
N MET A 44 -0.96 -17.19 4.88
CA MET A 44 -1.65 -17.27 6.16
C MET A 44 -2.95 -18.06 6.06
N ALA A 45 -3.68 -18.06 4.96
CA ALA A 45 -4.84 -18.94 4.77
C ALA A 45 -4.45 -20.43 4.63
N ASP A 46 -3.21 -20.71 4.24
CA ASP A 46 -2.69 -22.07 4.05
C ASP A 46 -1.91 -22.65 5.24
N LEU A 47 -1.62 -21.86 6.27
CA LEU A 47 -0.99 -22.37 7.48
C LEU A 47 -1.77 -23.58 8.05
N PRO A 48 -1.09 -24.59 8.61
CA PRO A 48 -1.80 -25.70 9.26
C PRO A 48 -2.62 -25.16 10.44
N HIS A 49 -3.85 -25.64 10.61
CA HIS A 49 -4.52 -25.51 11.89
C HIS A 49 -3.66 -26.29 12.90
N GLY A 50 -3.20 -25.61 13.96
CA GLY A 50 -2.21 -26.16 14.90
C GLY A 50 -2.52 -27.60 15.31
N ALA A 51 -1.47 -28.42 15.46
CA ALA A 51 -1.61 -29.85 15.75
C ALA A 51 -2.65 -30.09 16.85
N ALA A 52 -3.69 -30.87 16.52
CA ALA A 52 -4.69 -31.34 17.47
C ALA A 52 -4.01 -32.32 18.44
N GLY A 53 -3.31 -31.77 19.45
CA GLY A 53 -2.83 -32.54 20.58
C GLY A 53 -4.00 -32.81 21.52
N THR A 54 -4.09 -34.04 22.04
CA THR A 54 -5.13 -34.47 22.98
C THR A 54 -5.01 -33.86 24.39
N TRP A 55 -4.00 -33.02 24.61
CA TRP A 55 -3.79 -32.33 25.88
C TRP A 55 -4.55 -31.01 25.86
N ASP A 56 -5.36 -30.75 26.88
CA ASP A 56 -6.21 -29.54 27.01
C ASP A 56 -5.41 -28.23 26.83
N LEU A 57 -4.15 -28.22 27.31
CA LEU A 57 -3.22 -27.11 27.13
C LEU A 57 -2.82 -26.90 25.65
N ALA A 58 -2.66 -27.99 24.88
CA ALA A 58 -2.34 -27.94 23.46
C ALA A 58 -3.53 -27.44 22.62
N LEU A 59 -4.75 -27.79 23.02
CA LEU A 59 -5.99 -27.28 22.43
C LEU A 59 -6.14 -25.77 22.62
N GLN A 60 -5.93 -25.25 23.84
CA GLN A 60 -5.97 -23.80 24.11
C GLN A 60 -4.89 -23.02 23.33
N TYR A 61 -3.71 -23.61 23.17
CA TYR A 61 -2.63 -23.01 22.39
C TYR A 61 -2.95 -22.98 20.89
N ALA A 62 -3.48 -24.09 20.34
CA ALA A 62 -3.89 -24.18 18.94
C ALA A 62 -5.00 -23.16 18.60
N ASP A 63 -5.96 -22.99 19.50
CA ASP A 63 -7.05 -22.01 19.36
C ASP A 63 -6.55 -20.56 19.43
N THR A 64 -5.60 -20.27 20.33
CA THR A 64 -4.96 -18.95 20.41
C THR A 64 -4.16 -18.63 19.14
N VAL A 65 -3.41 -19.61 18.61
CA VAL A 65 -2.69 -19.48 17.34
C VAL A 65 -3.66 -19.28 16.17
N GLY A 66 -4.79 -20.00 16.15
CA GLY A 66 -5.85 -19.83 15.15
C GLY A 66 -6.43 -18.42 15.14
N ARG A 67 -6.77 -17.86 16.31
CA ARG A 67 -7.24 -16.47 16.43
C ARG A 67 -6.17 -15.45 16.03
N ALA A 68 -4.93 -15.64 16.48
CA ALA A 68 -3.83 -14.74 16.13
C ALA A 68 -3.58 -14.71 14.62
N ARG A 69 -3.65 -15.87 13.98
CA ARG A 69 -3.57 -16.01 12.53
C ARG A 69 -4.72 -15.30 11.82
N GLN A 70 -5.96 -15.48 12.27
CA GLN A 70 -7.11 -14.79 11.69
C GLN A 70 -6.96 -13.26 11.79
N ALA A 71 -6.61 -12.76 12.98
CA ALA A 71 -6.40 -11.33 13.22
C ALA A 71 -5.27 -10.76 12.35
N THR A 72 -4.19 -11.53 12.15
CA THR A 72 -3.10 -11.15 11.24
C THR A 72 -3.56 -11.15 9.79
N GLY A 73 -4.37 -12.16 9.40
CA GLY A 73 -5.11 -12.24 8.13
C GLY A 73 -5.88 -10.97 7.78
N GLU A 74 -6.73 -10.56 8.71
CA GLU A 74 -7.56 -9.36 8.59
C GLU A 74 -6.71 -8.09 8.52
N SER A 75 -5.65 -8.00 9.34
CA SER A 75 -4.73 -6.85 9.34
C SER A 75 -4.01 -6.70 8.00
N VAL A 76 -3.52 -7.81 7.42
CA VAL A 76 -2.81 -7.80 6.13
C VAL A 76 -3.75 -7.40 5.00
N ARG A 77 -4.99 -7.91 5.02
CA ARG A 77 -6.02 -7.48 4.06
C ARG A 77 -6.31 -5.98 4.17
N PHE A 78 -6.48 -5.47 5.39
CA PHE A 78 -6.70 -4.05 5.63
C PHE A 78 -5.54 -3.19 5.09
N VAL A 79 -4.29 -3.61 5.32
CA VAL A 79 -3.11 -2.92 4.79
C VAL A 79 -3.11 -2.94 3.26
N ALA A 80 -3.42 -4.06 2.62
CA ALA A 80 -3.52 -4.14 1.16
C ALA A 80 -4.56 -3.17 0.59
N GLU A 81 -5.74 -3.08 1.22
CA GLU A 81 -6.77 -2.10 0.85
C GLU A 81 -6.29 -0.65 1.01
N GLN A 82 -5.54 -0.33 2.06
CA GLN A 82 -4.97 1.02 2.23
C GLN A 82 -3.91 1.32 1.16
N VAL A 83 -3.05 0.35 0.82
CA VAL A 83 -2.05 0.53 -0.23
C VAL A 83 -2.73 0.79 -1.58
N GLN A 84 -3.81 0.06 -1.89
CA GLN A 84 -4.59 0.31 -3.11
C GLN A 84 -5.17 1.73 -3.15
N ARG A 85 -5.73 2.22 -2.05
CA ARG A 85 -6.23 3.61 -1.98
C ARG A 85 -5.12 4.64 -2.21
N VAL A 86 -3.95 4.42 -1.63
CA VAL A 86 -2.79 5.31 -1.84
C VAL A 86 -2.37 5.31 -3.31
N ILE A 87 -2.39 4.17 -3.98
CA ILE A 87 -2.12 4.07 -5.43
C ILE A 87 -3.14 4.90 -6.22
N ASP A 88 -4.43 4.74 -5.92
CA ASP A 88 -5.50 5.45 -6.61
C ASP A 88 -5.36 6.97 -6.42
N ASP A 89 -5.07 7.41 -5.19
CA ASP A 89 -4.85 8.82 -4.85
C ASP A 89 -3.62 9.40 -5.56
N LEU A 90 -2.52 8.65 -5.64
CA LEU A 90 -1.31 9.07 -6.37
C LEU A 90 -1.59 9.25 -7.86
N VAL A 91 -2.33 8.32 -8.48
CA VAL A 91 -2.71 8.40 -9.90
C VAL A 91 -3.64 9.58 -10.14
N ALA A 92 -4.66 9.78 -9.29
CA ALA A 92 -5.59 10.91 -9.39
C ALA A 92 -4.86 12.26 -9.24
N THR A 93 -3.93 12.35 -8.30
CA THR A 93 -3.11 13.55 -8.08
C THR A 93 -2.21 13.82 -9.27
N ALA A 94 -1.55 12.79 -9.81
CA ALA A 94 -0.70 12.92 -11.00
C ALA A 94 -1.48 13.47 -12.20
N ASN A 95 -2.69 12.94 -12.44
CA ASN A 95 -3.55 13.41 -13.52
C ASN A 95 -3.99 14.86 -13.29
N SER A 96 -4.38 15.22 -12.07
CA SER A 96 -4.78 16.58 -11.72
C SER A 96 -3.65 17.60 -11.92
N VAL A 97 -2.41 17.23 -11.56
CA VAL A 97 -1.23 18.08 -11.80
C VAL A 97 -0.96 18.22 -13.29
N ARG A 98 -1.02 17.13 -14.06
CA ARG A 98 -0.84 17.18 -15.52
C ARG A 98 -1.88 18.09 -16.21
N ASP A 99 -3.13 18.02 -15.79
CA ASP A 99 -4.20 18.88 -16.31
C ASP A 99 -4.01 20.35 -15.91
N ALA A 100 -3.45 20.61 -14.72
CA ALA A 100 -3.08 21.97 -14.31
C ALA A 100 -1.93 22.53 -15.16
N ASP A 101 -0.89 21.72 -15.41
CA ASP A 101 0.26 22.09 -16.24
C ASP A 101 -0.17 22.38 -17.69
N GLN A 102 -1.05 21.55 -18.27
CA GLN A 102 -1.58 21.76 -19.61
C GLN A 102 -2.39 23.07 -19.72
N ARG A 103 -3.22 23.38 -18.70
CA ARG A 103 -3.95 24.64 -18.65
C ARG A 103 -3.03 25.85 -18.51
N ALA A 104 -1.99 25.74 -17.69
CA ALA A 104 -0.99 26.81 -17.54
C ALA A 104 -0.20 27.04 -18.84
N ALA A 105 0.20 25.97 -19.53
CA ALA A 105 0.91 26.04 -20.81
C ALA A 105 0.04 26.56 -21.96
N GLY A 106 -1.26 26.22 -21.97
CA GLY A 106 -2.22 26.71 -22.96
C GLY A 106 -2.74 28.13 -22.71
N GLY A 107 -2.64 28.61 -21.46
CA GLY A 107 -3.05 29.95 -21.04
C GLY A 107 -1.95 31.02 -21.12
N ALA A 108 -0.71 30.64 -21.45
CA ALA A 108 0.36 31.61 -21.69
C ALA A 108 0.04 32.44 -22.95
N PRO A 109 -0.16 33.77 -22.84
CA PRO A 109 -0.44 34.59 -24.01
C PRO A 109 0.76 34.51 -24.96
N ARG A 110 0.51 34.04 -26.18
CA ARG A 110 1.44 34.21 -27.30
C ARG A 110 1.48 35.69 -27.66
N GLY A 111 2.39 36.41 -27.02
CA GLY A 111 2.78 37.77 -27.39
C GLY A 111 1.93 38.89 -26.79
N ALA A 112 2.58 39.69 -25.96
CA ALA A 112 2.53 41.15 -25.99
C ALA A 112 3.87 41.68 -25.49
#